data_AF-I0YUE8-F1
#
_entry.id   AF-I0YUE8-F1
#
_cell.length_a   1.000
_cell.length_b   1.000
_cell.length_c   1.000
_cell.angle_alpha   90.00
_cell.angle_beta   90.00
_cell.angle_gamma   90.00
#
_symmetry.space_group_name_H-M   'P 1'
#
loop_
_entity.id
_entity.type
_entity.pdbx_description
1 polymer ?
#
loop_
_entity_poly.entity_id
_entity_poly.type
_entity_poly.pdbx_seq_one_letter_code
_entity_poly.pdbx_strand_id
1 'polypeptide(L)'
;DDQIIAQENSIRAAEAEKMPFMGIVEPLSALEEEYRQGSAVFRDKIRSLETQYGSMRRTRGDGNCFFRSFMFAFMEQLVQNNDLSERNRVVTCIRQWKAKLVGVGFQEMVFEDAMEIVIDQLNSLGTAEPLSVPQLEDNFCDAMLSPMIIMLLRMLTSAEIQRRSDFFAPFIMGMCDDEVSVEQFCRRYVEPMGEESDHVHIVALTNALLVPIRVVYLDRSMGAAMAGVGYDSAAVNHHDFVPDSLAESAAPVNPRVHVLYRPGHYDILYP
;
A
#
# COMPACT_ATOMS: atom_id res chain seq x y z
N ASP A 1 20.58 -21.94 5.42
CA ASP A 1 19.77 -20.73 5.63
C ASP A 1 18.53 -20.71 4.75
N ASP A 2 18.64 -20.96 3.43
CA ASP A 2 17.50 -21.00 2.51
C ASP A 2 16.36 -21.96 2.91
N GLN A 3 16.68 -23.16 3.43
CA GLN A 3 15.67 -24.12 3.89
C GLN A 3 14.92 -23.65 5.14
N ILE A 4 15.58 -22.88 6.01
CA ILE A 4 14.98 -22.32 7.23
C ILE A 4 14.06 -21.16 6.83
N ILE A 5 14.53 -20.27 5.95
CA ILE A 5 13.72 -19.16 5.41
C ILE A 5 12.49 -19.71 4.68
N ALA A 6 12.65 -20.74 3.84
CA ALA A 6 11.53 -21.37 3.14
C ALA A 6 10.51 -21.98 4.11
N GLN A 7 10.97 -22.60 5.20
CA GLN A 7 10.08 -23.14 6.24
C GLN A 7 9.36 -22.03 7.00
N GLU A 8 10.05 -20.96 7.39
CA GLU A 8 9.45 -19.80 8.06
C GLU A 8 8.38 -19.13 7.16
N ASN A 9 8.68 -18.94 5.88
CA ASN A 9 7.74 -18.39 4.90
C ASN A 9 6.52 -19.29 4.74
N SER A 10 6.70 -20.62 4.71
CA SER A 10 5.58 -21.56 4.63
C SER A 10 4.67 -21.51 5.85
N ILE A 11 5.24 -21.37 7.06
CA ILE A 11 4.47 -21.22 8.29
C ILE A 11 3.68 -19.91 8.27
N ARG A 12 4.33 -18.79 7.93
CA ARG A 12 3.66 -17.48 7.81
C ARG A 12 2.52 -17.51 6.81
N ALA A 13 2.71 -18.14 5.65
CA ALA A 13 1.67 -18.29 4.63
C ALA A 13 0.46 -19.09 5.16
N ALA A 14 0.71 -20.23 5.83
CA ALA A 14 -0.35 -21.06 6.41
C ALA A 14 -1.11 -20.36 7.54
N GLU A 15 -0.47 -19.47 8.29
CA GLU A 15 -1.14 -18.62 9.28
C GLU A 15 -1.94 -17.50 8.63
N ALA A 16 -1.40 -16.87 7.59
CA ALA A 16 -2.07 -15.82 6.83
C ALA A 16 -3.38 -16.31 6.19
N GLU A 17 -3.42 -17.54 5.67
CA GLU A 17 -4.63 -18.14 5.08
C GLU A 17 -5.81 -18.26 6.05
N LYS A 18 -5.55 -18.28 7.37
CA LYS A 18 -6.61 -18.34 8.39
C LYS A 18 -7.29 -16.99 8.63
N MET A 19 -6.64 -15.90 8.23
CA MET A 19 -7.12 -14.53 8.43
C MET A 19 -7.87 -14.07 7.17
N PRO A 20 -8.94 -13.26 7.24
CA PRO A 20 -9.53 -12.67 6.04
C PRO A 20 -8.52 -11.75 5.32
N PHE A 21 -8.74 -11.46 4.03
CA PHE A 21 -7.87 -10.55 3.27
C PHE A 21 -7.82 -9.14 3.88
N MET A 22 -8.97 -8.69 4.39
CA MET A 22 -9.16 -7.45 5.13
C MET A 22 -9.83 -7.77 6.47
N GLY A 23 -9.33 -7.19 7.55
CA GLY A 23 -9.97 -7.25 8.86
C GLY A 23 -11.13 -6.26 8.99
N ILE A 24 -11.75 -6.28 10.17
CA ILE A 24 -12.65 -5.22 10.62
C ILE A 24 -11.85 -4.01 11.10
N VAL A 25 -12.52 -2.87 11.23
CA VAL A 25 -11.96 -1.69 11.92
C VAL A 25 -11.88 -1.99 13.41
N GLU A 26 -10.72 -1.75 14.01
CA GLU A 26 -10.44 -1.98 15.42
C GLU A 26 -9.71 -0.80 16.06
N PRO A 27 -9.85 -0.58 17.38
CA PRO A 27 -9.08 0.44 18.08
C PRO A 27 -7.60 0.06 18.15
N LEU A 28 -6.70 1.04 18.20
CA LEU A 28 -5.26 0.80 18.33
C LEU A 28 -4.86 0.10 19.64
N SER A 29 -5.71 0.11 20.67
CA SER A 29 -5.53 -0.69 21.87
C SER A 29 -5.49 -2.20 21.60
N ALA A 30 -6.15 -2.67 20.52
CA ALA A 30 -6.04 -4.05 20.06
C ALA A 30 -4.62 -4.37 19.55
N LEU A 31 -3.94 -3.38 18.94
CA LEU A 31 -2.54 -3.50 18.56
C LEU A 31 -1.60 -3.39 19.77
N GLU A 32 -1.86 -2.49 20.72
CA GLU A 32 -1.08 -2.39 21.97
C GLU A 32 -1.05 -3.74 22.70
N GLU A 33 -2.17 -4.45 22.66
CA GLU A 33 -2.36 -5.74 23.29
C GLU A 33 -1.40 -6.82 22.78
N GLU A 34 -1.07 -6.81 21.48
CA GLU A 34 -0.10 -7.74 20.89
C GLU A 34 1.30 -7.57 21.51
N TYR A 35 1.60 -6.36 21.97
CA TYR A 35 2.86 -6.02 22.61
C TYR A 35 2.77 -6.03 24.15
N ARG A 36 1.67 -6.51 24.75
CA ARG A 36 1.48 -6.54 26.22
C ARG A 36 2.63 -7.26 26.92
N GLN A 37 3.06 -8.39 26.38
CA GLN A 37 4.19 -9.19 26.89
C GLN A 37 5.52 -8.88 26.16
N GLY A 38 5.50 -7.91 25.24
CA GLY A 38 6.60 -7.57 24.35
C GLY A 38 7.33 -6.29 24.73
N SER A 39 7.72 -5.51 23.71
CA SER A 39 8.53 -4.30 23.88
C SER A 39 7.72 -3.15 24.46
N ALA A 40 8.16 -2.59 25.59
CA ALA A 40 7.57 -1.37 26.16
C ALA A 40 7.61 -0.20 25.17
N VAL A 41 8.67 -0.08 24.36
CA VAL A 41 8.82 0.95 23.32
C VAL A 41 7.69 0.90 22.30
N PHE A 42 7.26 -0.30 21.88
CA PHE A 42 6.14 -0.42 20.94
C PHE A 42 4.83 0.03 21.56
N ARG A 43 4.57 -0.31 22.83
CA ARG A 43 3.37 0.15 23.54
C ARG A 43 3.35 1.66 23.69
N ASP A 44 4.46 2.28 24.05
CA ASP A 44 4.55 3.74 24.20
C ASP A 44 4.35 4.45 22.84
N LYS A 45 4.89 3.89 21.76
CA LYS A 45 4.63 4.36 20.39
C LYS A 45 3.16 4.20 19.99
N ILE A 46 2.52 3.09 20.33
CA ILE A 46 1.10 2.88 20.02
C ILE A 46 0.23 3.88 20.78
N ARG A 47 0.51 4.14 22.06
CA ARG A 47 -0.18 5.18 22.83
C ARG A 47 0.03 6.58 22.26
N SER A 48 1.23 6.87 21.74
CA SER A 48 1.48 8.12 21.00
C SER A 48 0.64 8.16 19.71
N LEU A 49 0.53 7.05 18.99
CA LEU A 49 -0.24 6.93 17.77
C LEU A 49 -1.74 7.16 17.99
N GLU A 50 -2.29 6.69 19.11
CA GLU A 50 -3.69 6.92 19.53
C GLU A 50 -4.06 8.41 19.67
N THR A 51 -3.08 9.31 19.78
CA THR A 51 -3.35 10.76 19.82
C THR A 51 -3.62 11.36 18.43
N GLN A 52 -3.26 10.64 17.37
CA GLN A 52 -3.32 11.10 15.97
C GLN A 52 -4.25 10.24 15.10
N TYR A 53 -4.58 9.04 15.55
CA TYR A 53 -5.39 8.07 14.82
C TYR A 53 -6.41 7.44 15.75
N GLY A 54 -7.66 7.36 15.30
CA GLY A 54 -8.76 6.78 16.08
C GLY A 54 -8.85 5.25 16.00
N SER A 55 -8.44 4.67 14.87
CA SER A 55 -8.56 3.23 14.62
C SER A 55 -7.60 2.74 13.55
N MET A 56 -7.56 1.42 13.37
CA MET A 56 -6.83 0.75 12.30
C MET A 56 -7.68 -0.37 11.68
N ARG A 57 -7.27 -0.84 10.50
CA ARG A 57 -7.82 -2.04 9.88
C ARG A 57 -6.68 -2.92 9.40
N ARG A 58 -6.70 -4.18 9.83
CA ARG A 58 -5.68 -5.16 9.47
C ARG A 58 -5.80 -5.62 8.03
N THR A 59 -4.67 -5.96 7.43
CA THR A 59 -4.67 -6.72 6.17
C THR A 59 -3.97 -8.05 6.34
N ARG A 60 -4.29 -9.03 5.48
CA ARG A 60 -3.63 -10.33 5.53
C ARG A 60 -2.14 -10.19 5.20
N GLY A 61 -1.28 -10.80 6.00
CA GLY A 61 0.17 -10.91 5.76
C GLY A 61 0.52 -11.94 4.68
N ASP A 62 0.02 -11.76 3.46
CA ASP A 62 0.23 -12.65 2.31
C ASP A 62 1.19 -12.07 1.26
N GLY A 63 2.01 -11.10 1.67
CA GLY A 63 2.90 -10.33 0.78
C GLY A 63 2.22 -9.28 -0.10
N ASN A 64 0.88 -9.21 -0.11
CA ASN A 64 0.13 -8.20 -0.87
C ASN A 64 -0.43 -7.06 0.01
N CYS A 65 -0.11 -7.08 1.30
CA CYS A 65 -0.65 -6.15 2.31
C CYS A 65 -0.52 -4.68 1.92
N PHE A 66 0.61 -4.25 1.34
CA PHE A 66 0.78 -2.87 0.86
C PHE A 66 -0.25 -2.49 -0.20
N PHE A 67 -0.28 -3.22 -1.33
CA PHE A 67 -1.20 -2.96 -2.43
C PHE A 67 -2.66 -3.00 -1.99
N ARG A 68 -3.00 -3.97 -1.13
CA ARG A 68 -4.36 -4.12 -0.60
C ARG A 68 -4.74 -2.95 0.31
N SER A 69 -3.87 -2.59 1.25
CA SER A 69 -4.07 -1.45 2.15
C SER A 69 -4.22 -0.15 1.37
N PHE A 70 -3.31 0.10 0.42
CA PHE A 70 -3.29 1.31 -0.39
C PHE A 70 -4.60 1.50 -1.15
N MET A 71 -5.01 0.48 -1.93
CA MET A 71 -6.15 0.63 -2.83
C MET A 71 -7.48 0.63 -2.08
N PHE A 72 -7.62 -0.21 -1.05
CA PHE A 72 -8.81 -0.22 -0.22
C PHE A 72 -8.99 1.13 0.49
N ALA A 73 -7.96 1.62 1.19
CA ALA A 73 -8.06 2.90 1.91
C ALA A 73 -8.35 4.06 0.97
N PHE A 74 -7.75 4.07 -0.22
CA PHE A 74 -8.05 5.09 -1.24
C PHE A 74 -9.51 5.02 -1.70
N MET A 75 -10.01 3.85 -2.10
CA MET A 75 -11.38 3.69 -2.57
C MET A 75 -12.41 3.94 -1.46
N GLU A 76 -12.12 3.52 -0.23
CA GLU A 76 -12.96 3.76 0.95
C GLU A 76 -13.15 5.26 1.19
N GLN A 77 -12.07 6.06 1.06
CA GLN A 77 -12.16 7.52 1.15
C GLN A 77 -13.02 8.13 0.04
N LEU A 78 -12.97 7.60 -1.20
CA LEU A 78 -13.84 8.06 -2.28
C LEU A 78 -15.31 7.78 -1.97
N VAL A 79 -15.60 6.57 -1.47
CA VAL A 79 -16.95 6.14 -1.10
C VAL A 79 -17.49 6.99 0.06
N GLN A 80 -16.74 7.13 1.15
CA GLN A 80 -17.17 7.86 2.34
C GLN A 80 -17.43 9.34 2.06
N ASN A 81 -16.60 9.96 1.22
CA ASN A 81 -16.71 11.39 0.90
C ASN A 81 -17.56 11.67 -0.35
N ASN A 82 -18.03 10.63 -1.04
CA ASN A 82 -18.67 10.73 -2.35
C ASN A 82 -17.85 11.61 -3.33
N ASP A 83 -16.52 11.43 -3.35
CA ASP A 83 -15.60 12.29 -4.09
C ASP A 83 -15.56 11.90 -5.58
N LEU A 84 -16.61 12.31 -6.31
CA LEU A 84 -16.74 12.02 -7.73
C LEU A 84 -15.66 12.69 -8.59
N SER A 85 -15.09 13.80 -8.12
CA SER A 85 -14.02 14.51 -8.83
C SER A 85 -12.73 13.68 -8.82
N GLU A 86 -12.29 13.26 -7.63
CA GLU A 86 -11.11 12.43 -7.49
C GLU A 86 -11.32 11.05 -8.12
N ARG A 87 -12.52 10.48 -8.00
CA ARG A 87 -12.90 9.26 -8.74
C ARG A 87 -12.73 9.42 -10.24
N ASN A 88 -13.22 10.51 -10.85
CA ASN A 88 -13.04 10.75 -12.28
C ASN A 88 -11.56 10.88 -12.66
N ARG A 89 -10.77 11.60 -11.85
CA ARG A 89 -9.33 11.76 -12.05
C ARG A 89 -8.61 10.40 -12.09
N VAL A 90 -8.84 9.54 -11.10
CA VAL A 90 -8.16 8.25 -11.01
C VAL A 90 -8.63 7.29 -12.12
N VAL A 91 -9.91 7.29 -12.51
CA VAL A 91 -10.39 6.51 -13.66
C VAL A 91 -9.69 6.94 -14.95
N THR A 92 -9.56 8.24 -15.19
CA THR A 92 -8.78 8.76 -16.34
C THR A 92 -7.31 8.34 -16.25
N CYS A 93 -6.70 8.40 -15.06
CA CYS A 93 -5.33 7.99 -14.83
C CYS A 93 -5.12 6.49 -15.17
N ILE A 94 -5.97 5.59 -14.65
CA ILE A 94 -5.89 4.15 -14.90
C ILE A 94 -6.06 3.84 -16.39
N ARG A 95 -7.00 4.49 -17.09
CA ARG A 95 -7.18 4.29 -18.54
C ARG A 95 -5.94 4.68 -19.35
N GLN A 96 -5.23 5.74 -18.95
CA GLN A 96 -3.99 6.16 -19.61
C GLN A 96 -2.85 5.15 -19.42
N TRP A 97 -2.92 4.28 -18.41
CA TRP A 97 -1.93 3.25 -18.19
C TRP A 97 -1.96 2.12 -19.20
N LYS A 98 -3.07 1.91 -19.91
CA LYS A 98 -3.19 0.87 -20.95
C LYS A 98 -2.06 0.94 -21.99
N ALA A 99 -1.84 2.12 -22.58
CA ALA A 99 -0.77 2.31 -23.56
C ALA A 99 0.64 2.24 -22.92
N LYS A 100 0.78 2.66 -21.66
CA LYS A 100 2.07 2.60 -20.94
C LYS A 100 2.47 1.17 -20.62
N LEU A 101 1.52 0.33 -20.20
CA LEU A 101 1.70 -1.11 -19.95
C LEU A 101 2.13 -1.84 -21.23
N VAL A 102 1.42 -1.60 -22.34
CA VAL A 102 1.81 -2.14 -23.66
C VAL A 102 3.21 -1.66 -24.07
N GLY A 103 3.51 -0.38 -23.81
CA GLY A 103 4.81 0.22 -24.13
C GLY A 103 6.01 -0.40 -23.41
N VAL A 104 5.79 -1.03 -22.25
CA VAL A 104 6.84 -1.79 -21.51
C VAL A 104 6.77 -3.30 -21.77
N GLY A 105 5.92 -3.75 -22.68
CA GLY A 105 5.87 -5.14 -23.15
C GLY A 105 4.79 -6.02 -22.51
N PHE A 106 3.89 -5.48 -21.67
CA PHE A 106 2.73 -6.24 -21.22
C PHE A 106 1.72 -6.45 -22.36
N GLN A 107 1.14 -7.64 -22.44
CA GLN A 107 0.08 -7.92 -23.40
C GLN A 107 -1.26 -7.42 -22.84
N GLU A 108 -2.05 -6.73 -23.67
CA GLU A 108 -3.34 -6.14 -23.27
C GLU A 108 -4.29 -7.16 -22.62
N MET A 109 -4.40 -8.35 -23.23
CA MET A 109 -5.22 -9.46 -22.74
C MET A 109 -4.86 -9.96 -21.33
N VAL A 110 -3.69 -9.60 -20.79
CA VAL A 110 -3.26 -10.02 -19.44
C VAL A 110 -3.85 -9.10 -18.37
N PHE A 111 -4.08 -7.82 -18.68
CA PHE A 111 -4.47 -6.82 -17.68
C PHE A 111 -5.81 -6.14 -17.95
N GLU A 112 -6.39 -6.28 -19.15
CA GLU A 112 -7.61 -5.55 -19.52
C GLU A 112 -8.78 -5.86 -18.59
N ASP A 113 -9.01 -7.14 -18.27
CA ASP A 113 -10.10 -7.54 -17.37
C ASP A 113 -9.92 -6.95 -15.96
N ALA A 114 -8.70 -7.02 -15.42
CA ALA A 114 -8.39 -6.46 -14.11
C ALA A 114 -8.53 -4.93 -14.09
N MET A 115 -8.15 -4.26 -15.19
CA MET A 115 -8.32 -2.82 -15.37
C MET A 115 -9.80 -2.42 -15.39
N GLU A 116 -10.62 -3.12 -16.17
CA GLU A 116 -12.06 -2.85 -16.23
C GLU A 116 -12.75 -3.15 -14.89
N ILE A 117 -12.38 -4.23 -14.18
CA ILE A 117 -12.89 -4.53 -12.83
C ILE A 117 -12.67 -3.35 -11.87
N VAL A 118 -11.48 -2.74 -11.89
CA VAL A 118 -11.17 -1.60 -11.03
C VAL A 118 -11.94 -0.35 -11.48
N ILE A 119 -12.00 -0.09 -12.79
CA ILE A 119 -12.71 1.06 -13.36
C ILE A 119 -14.21 0.98 -13.07
N ASP A 120 -14.83 -0.19 -13.18
CA ASP A 120 -16.26 -0.40 -12.94
C ASP A 120 -16.61 -0.21 -11.47
N GLN A 121 -15.79 -0.72 -10.55
CA GLN A 121 -15.97 -0.45 -9.13
C GLN A 121 -15.88 1.06 -8.83
N LEU A 122 -14.92 1.77 -9.42
CA LEU A 122 -14.82 3.22 -9.26
C LEU A 122 -16.02 3.96 -9.87
N ASN A 123 -16.48 3.55 -11.06
CA ASN A 123 -17.62 4.17 -11.73
C ASN A 123 -18.94 3.92 -11.02
N SER A 124 -19.08 2.80 -10.31
CA SER A 124 -20.31 2.49 -9.57
C SER A 124 -20.63 3.54 -8.49
N LEU A 125 -19.63 4.25 -7.94
CA LEU A 125 -19.81 5.40 -7.04
C LEU A 125 -20.68 6.53 -7.64
N GLY A 126 -20.67 6.70 -8.96
CA GLY A 126 -21.44 7.74 -9.66
C GLY A 126 -22.83 7.28 -10.13
N THR A 127 -23.30 6.10 -9.73
CA THR A 127 -24.57 5.53 -10.21
C THR A 127 -25.74 5.81 -9.25
N ALA A 128 -26.95 5.37 -9.61
CA ALA A 128 -28.13 5.51 -8.76
C ALA A 128 -28.07 4.64 -7.50
N GLU A 129 -27.29 3.55 -7.53
CA GLU A 129 -27.00 2.68 -6.39
C GLU A 129 -25.48 2.67 -6.17
N PRO A 130 -24.92 3.69 -5.49
CA PRO A 130 -23.48 3.83 -5.32
C PRO A 130 -22.85 2.67 -4.57
N LEU A 131 -21.59 2.37 -4.89
CA LEU A 131 -20.76 1.46 -4.10
C LEU A 131 -20.77 1.88 -2.63
N SER A 132 -21.14 0.96 -1.75
CA SER A 132 -21.10 1.17 -0.31
C SER A 132 -19.80 0.64 0.28
N VAL A 133 -19.42 1.12 1.47
CA VAL A 133 -18.23 0.60 2.18
C VAL A 133 -18.34 -0.91 2.43
N PRO A 134 -19.47 -1.47 2.92
CA PRO A 134 -19.61 -2.92 3.06
C PRO A 134 -19.42 -3.69 1.75
N GLN A 135 -19.97 -3.19 0.64
CA GLN A 135 -19.76 -3.84 -0.66
C GLN A 135 -18.29 -3.77 -1.11
N LEU A 136 -17.61 -2.66 -0.83
CA LEU A 136 -16.17 -2.55 -1.08
C LEU A 136 -15.36 -3.54 -0.23
N GLU A 137 -15.72 -3.72 1.04
CA GLU A 137 -15.11 -4.73 1.93
C GLU A 137 -15.29 -6.13 1.37
N ASP A 138 -16.51 -6.49 0.95
CA ASP A 138 -16.80 -7.78 0.33
C ASP A 138 -15.95 -7.99 -0.93
N ASN A 139 -15.84 -6.99 -1.79
CA ASN A 139 -15.03 -7.06 -3.01
C ASN A 139 -13.53 -7.27 -2.72
N PHE A 140 -13.00 -6.63 -1.68
CA PHE A 140 -11.59 -6.79 -1.28
C PHE A 140 -11.33 -8.08 -0.47
N CYS A 141 -12.39 -8.72 0.03
CA CYS A 141 -12.35 -10.04 0.65
C CYS A 141 -12.66 -11.19 -0.32
N ASP A 142 -13.16 -10.88 -1.53
CA ASP A 142 -13.46 -11.87 -2.55
C ASP A 142 -12.20 -12.52 -3.14
N ALA A 143 -12.25 -13.85 -3.30
CA ALA A 143 -11.14 -14.67 -3.75
C ALA A 143 -10.76 -14.49 -5.23
N MET A 144 -11.60 -13.81 -6.03
CA MET A 144 -11.33 -13.52 -7.44
C MET A 144 -11.05 -12.04 -7.65
N LEU A 145 -11.87 -11.15 -7.09
CA LEU A 145 -11.75 -9.71 -7.28
C LEU A 145 -10.49 -9.14 -6.62
N SER A 146 -10.22 -9.51 -5.36
CA SER A 146 -9.07 -8.97 -4.62
C SER A 146 -7.75 -9.28 -5.34
N PRO A 147 -7.45 -10.54 -5.75
CA PRO A 147 -6.24 -10.82 -6.54
C PRO A 147 -6.15 -10.06 -7.87
N MET A 148 -7.26 -9.86 -8.59
CA MET A 148 -7.25 -9.10 -9.86
C MET A 148 -6.88 -7.62 -9.64
N ILE A 149 -7.42 -7.00 -8.59
CA ILE A 149 -7.07 -5.63 -8.19
C ILE A 149 -5.57 -5.55 -7.87
N ILE A 150 -5.05 -6.48 -7.05
CA ILE A 150 -3.63 -6.50 -6.68
C ILE A 150 -2.74 -6.73 -7.89
N MET A 151 -3.10 -7.65 -8.79
CA MET A 151 -2.36 -7.92 -10.01
C MET A 151 -2.22 -6.65 -10.86
N LEU A 152 -3.32 -5.92 -11.09
CA LEU A 152 -3.27 -4.66 -11.82
C LEU A 152 -2.28 -3.68 -11.16
N LEU A 153 -2.38 -3.49 -9.84
CA LEU A 153 -1.51 -2.55 -9.13
C LEU A 153 -0.02 -2.94 -9.24
N ARG A 154 0.30 -4.23 -9.14
CA ARG A 154 1.67 -4.74 -9.37
C ARG A 154 2.17 -4.45 -10.78
N MET A 155 1.31 -4.61 -11.79
CA MET A 155 1.67 -4.29 -13.19
C MET A 155 1.88 -2.79 -13.40
N LEU A 156 1.03 -1.94 -12.80
CA LEU A 156 1.20 -0.48 -12.84
C LEU A 156 2.53 -0.06 -12.18
N THR A 157 2.84 -0.63 -11.02
CA THR A 157 4.10 -0.41 -10.32
C THR A 157 5.29 -0.86 -11.15
N SER A 158 5.27 -2.07 -11.71
CA SER A 158 6.33 -2.58 -12.60
C SER A 158 6.54 -1.66 -13.80
N ALA A 159 5.46 -1.22 -14.45
CA ALA A 159 5.56 -0.35 -15.61
C ALA A 159 6.11 1.05 -15.28
N GLU A 160 5.74 1.63 -14.14
CA GLU A 160 6.31 2.92 -13.70
C GLU A 160 7.81 2.77 -13.39
N ILE A 161 8.21 1.68 -12.72
CA ILE A 161 9.63 1.40 -12.44
C ILE A 161 10.43 1.28 -13.74
N GLN A 162 9.95 0.48 -14.70
CA GLN A 162 10.63 0.26 -15.98
C GLN A 162 10.69 1.54 -16.82
N ARG A 163 9.62 2.34 -16.86
CA ARG A 163 9.60 3.62 -17.59
C ARG A 163 10.57 4.66 -17.04
N ARG A 164 10.90 4.57 -15.75
CA ARG A 164 11.84 5.46 -15.05
C ARG A 164 13.07 4.68 -14.59
N SER A 165 13.57 3.78 -15.44
CA SER A 165 14.71 2.90 -15.13
C SER A 165 15.90 3.66 -14.53
N ASP A 166 16.27 4.80 -15.11
CA ASP A 166 17.43 5.59 -14.68
C ASP A 166 17.27 6.15 -13.26
N PHE A 167 16.03 6.48 -12.89
CA PHE A 167 15.70 6.95 -11.55
C PHE A 167 15.72 5.80 -10.54
N PHE A 168 15.16 4.63 -10.89
CA PHE A 168 15.04 3.50 -9.95
C PHE A 168 16.30 2.64 -9.85
N ALA A 169 17.15 2.60 -10.87
CA ALA A 169 18.32 1.73 -10.94
C ALA A 169 19.28 1.87 -9.73
N PRO A 170 19.63 3.07 -9.24
CA PRO A 170 20.51 3.20 -8.07
C PRO A 170 19.90 2.62 -6.79
N PHE A 171 18.58 2.73 -6.61
CA PHE A 171 17.88 2.18 -5.45
C PHE A 171 17.82 0.65 -5.52
N ILE A 172 17.50 0.10 -6.70
CA ILE A 172 17.46 -1.35 -6.95
C ILE A 172 18.84 -1.99 -6.72
N MET A 173 19.90 -1.35 -7.21
CA MET A 173 21.27 -1.80 -6.99
C MET A 173 21.65 -1.85 -5.49
N GLY A 174 21.07 -0.98 -4.66
CA GLY A 174 21.29 -1.01 -3.21
C GLY A 174 20.46 -2.06 -2.46
N MET A 175 19.44 -2.64 -3.10
CA MET A 175 18.53 -3.62 -2.48
C MET A 175 18.89 -5.08 -2.79
N CYS A 176 19.60 -5.33 -3.89
CA CYS A 176 19.96 -6.68 -4.32
C CYS A 176 21.47 -6.93 -4.14
N ASP A 177 21.84 -8.10 -3.63
CA ASP A 177 23.24 -8.50 -3.44
C ASP A 177 23.97 -8.74 -4.79
N ASP A 178 23.21 -9.10 -5.83
CA ASP A 178 23.69 -9.33 -7.19
C ASP A 178 23.32 -8.16 -8.12
N GLU A 179 24.07 -7.99 -9.22
CA GLU A 179 23.71 -7.05 -10.29
C GLU A 179 22.40 -7.51 -10.99
N VAL A 180 21.27 -6.98 -10.51
CA VAL A 180 19.94 -7.22 -11.07
C VAL A 180 19.53 -6.01 -11.90
N SER A 181 19.14 -6.22 -13.16
CA SER A 181 18.59 -5.15 -14.00
C SER A 181 17.22 -4.71 -13.50
N VAL A 182 16.79 -3.49 -13.84
CA VAL A 182 15.45 -2.98 -13.47
C VAL A 182 14.34 -3.92 -13.96
N GLU A 183 14.44 -4.44 -15.18
CA GLU A 183 13.50 -5.41 -15.74
C GLU A 183 13.48 -6.72 -14.94
N GLN A 184 14.66 -7.24 -14.57
CA GLN A 184 14.76 -8.45 -13.76
C GLN A 184 14.20 -8.25 -12.34
N PHE A 185 14.44 -7.07 -11.75
CA PHE A 185 13.87 -6.70 -10.46
C PHE A 185 12.33 -6.70 -10.53
N CYS A 186 11.76 -6.05 -11.55
CA CYS A 186 10.32 -6.02 -11.77
C CYS A 186 9.71 -7.43 -11.88
N ARG A 187 10.31 -8.29 -12.72
CA ARG A 187 9.83 -9.67 -12.93
C ARG A 187 9.93 -10.55 -11.69
N ARG A 188 10.92 -10.30 -10.81
CA ARG A 188 11.19 -11.16 -9.65
C ARG A 188 10.52 -10.67 -8.37
N TYR A 189 10.44 -9.36 -8.14
CA TYR A 189 10.08 -8.77 -6.84
C TYR A 189 8.89 -7.81 -6.90
N VAL A 190 8.34 -7.53 -8.09
CA VAL A 190 7.19 -6.60 -8.23
C VAL A 190 5.98 -7.33 -8.80
N GLU A 191 6.14 -7.94 -9.97
CA GLU A 191 5.06 -8.58 -10.74
C GLU A 191 4.47 -9.82 -10.05
N PRO A 192 5.26 -10.72 -9.43
CA PRO A 192 4.71 -11.91 -8.81
C PRO A 192 3.84 -11.58 -7.60
N MET A 193 2.73 -12.31 -7.47
CA MET A 193 1.84 -12.23 -6.31
C MET A 193 2.54 -12.72 -5.06
N GLY A 194 2.32 -12.04 -3.93
CA GLY A 194 2.89 -12.40 -2.64
C GLY A 194 4.34 -11.96 -2.40
N GLU A 195 4.97 -11.27 -3.35
CA GLU A 195 6.25 -10.60 -3.10
C GLU A 195 6.06 -9.35 -2.25
N GLU A 196 6.87 -9.22 -1.20
CA GLU A 196 6.83 -8.09 -0.28
C GLU A 196 7.09 -6.75 -1.01
N SER A 197 6.49 -5.68 -0.48
CA SER A 197 6.65 -4.34 -1.02
C SER A 197 7.53 -3.50 -0.11
N ASP A 198 8.40 -2.71 -0.70
CA ASP A 198 9.30 -1.78 -0.01
C ASP A 198 9.21 -0.39 -0.64
N HIS A 199 10.07 0.53 -0.22
CA HIS A 199 10.12 1.93 -0.62
C HIS A 199 10.00 2.15 -2.14
N VAL A 200 10.67 1.33 -2.95
CA VAL A 200 10.61 1.41 -4.43
C VAL A 200 9.18 1.19 -4.94
N HIS A 201 8.45 0.21 -4.40
CA HIS A 201 7.07 -0.08 -4.77
C HIS A 201 6.13 1.06 -4.39
N ILE A 202 6.34 1.65 -3.20
CA ILE A 202 5.52 2.77 -2.70
C ILE A 202 5.67 3.99 -3.60
N VAL A 203 6.92 4.41 -3.85
CA VAL A 203 7.23 5.56 -4.72
C VAL A 203 6.65 5.36 -6.12
N ALA A 204 6.83 4.17 -6.70
CA ALA A 204 6.32 3.88 -8.03
C ALA A 204 4.79 3.88 -8.08
N LEU A 205 4.09 3.22 -7.15
CA LEU A 205 2.63 3.18 -7.17
C LEU A 205 2.00 4.57 -6.92
N THR A 206 2.56 5.32 -5.97
CA THR A 206 2.15 6.70 -5.69
C THR A 206 2.29 7.59 -6.92
N ASN A 207 3.42 7.53 -7.62
CA ASN A 207 3.60 8.25 -8.87
C ASN A 207 2.70 7.73 -9.99
N ALA A 208 2.45 6.43 -10.04
CA ALA A 208 1.63 5.83 -11.08
C ALA A 208 0.17 6.31 -11.02
N LEU A 209 -0.42 6.33 -9.83
CA LEU A 209 -1.83 6.69 -9.62
C LEU A 209 -2.03 8.17 -9.26
N LEU A 210 -0.94 8.89 -9.00
CA LEU A 210 -0.92 10.25 -8.48
C LEU A 210 -1.73 10.38 -7.18
N VAL A 211 -1.58 9.40 -6.28
CA VAL A 211 -2.27 9.35 -4.98
C VAL A 211 -1.21 9.41 -3.88
N PRO A 212 -1.12 10.53 -3.14
CA PRO A 212 -0.22 10.66 -2.01
C PRO A 212 -0.58 9.70 -0.86
N ILE A 213 0.43 9.14 -0.21
CA ILE A 213 0.29 8.22 0.92
C ILE A 213 1.22 8.62 2.06
N ARG A 214 0.73 8.51 3.30
CA ARG A 214 1.51 8.59 4.52
C ARG A 214 1.80 7.20 5.05
N VAL A 215 3.06 6.87 5.24
CA VAL A 215 3.50 5.62 5.87
C VAL A 215 4.00 5.93 7.28
N VAL A 216 3.33 5.37 8.28
CA VAL A 216 3.64 5.55 9.70
C VAL A 216 4.45 4.37 10.19
N TYR A 217 5.65 4.60 10.70
CA TYR A 217 6.61 3.55 11.06
C TYR A 217 6.52 3.18 12.54
N LEU A 218 5.99 1.99 12.81
CA LEU A 218 6.06 1.35 14.13
C LEU A 218 7.27 0.42 14.21
N ASP A 219 8.43 1.02 14.43
CA ASP A 219 9.71 0.33 14.58
C ASP A 219 10.41 0.70 15.90
N ARG A 220 11.67 0.30 16.08
CA ARG A 220 12.49 0.70 17.25
C ARG A 220 13.29 1.98 17.03
N SER A 221 13.12 2.66 15.90
CA SER A 221 13.81 3.94 15.66
C SER A 221 13.32 5.00 16.64
N MET A 222 14.16 5.98 16.97
CA MET A 222 13.70 7.11 17.79
C MET A 222 12.92 8.09 16.93
N GLY A 223 11.77 8.55 17.42
CA GLY A 223 10.99 9.57 16.75
C GLY A 223 11.54 10.97 16.99
N ALA A 224 11.34 11.88 16.03
CA ALA A 224 11.54 13.30 16.33
C ALA A 224 10.47 13.73 17.34
N ALA A 225 10.87 14.24 18.51
CA ALA A 225 9.89 14.81 19.44
C ALA A 225 9.25 16.06 18.81
N MET A 226 7.98 16.31 19.14
CA MET A 226 7.28 17.52 18.71
C MET A 226 8.16 18.78 18.88
N ALA A 227 8.21 19.60 17.83
CA ALA A 227 8.81 20.94 17.82
C ALA A 227 10.30 21.02 18.22
N GLY A 228 11.16 20.20 17.63
CA GLY A 228 12.60 20.51 17.51
C GLY A 228 13.43 20.47 18.79
N VAL A 229 12.93 19.81 19.84
CA VAL A 229 13.66 19.63 21.11
C VAL A 229 13.78 18.13 21.44
N GLY A 230 14.77 17.48 20.84
CA GLY A 230 15.19 16.11 21.19
C GLY A 230 14.49 14.98 20.42
N TYR A 231 14.99 13.77 20.63
CA TYR A 231 14.39 12.53 20.12
C TYR A 231 13.55 11.90 21.23
N ASP A 232 12.32 11.50 20.91
CA ASP A 232 11.43 10.79 21.83
C ASP A 232 11.30 9.34 21.34
N SER A 233 11.68 8.40 22.20
CA SER A 233 11.52 6.97 21.92
C SER A 233 10.06 6.54 21.77
N ALA A 234 9.12 7.33 22.31
CA ALA A 234 7.68 7.11 22.19
C ALA A 234 7.06 7.80 20.96
N ALA A 235 7.76 8.71 20.28
CA ALA A 235 7.23 9.35 19.09
C ALA A 235 7.26 8.40 17.88
N VAL A 236 6.18 8.41 17.09
CA VAL A 236 6.07 7.64 15.86
C VAL A 236 6.51 8.48 14.67
N ASN A 237 7.43 7.95 13.87
CA ASN A 237 7.88 8.60 12.64
C ASN A 237 6.89 8.31 11.51
N HIS A 238 6.77 9.25 10.56
CA HIS A 238 6.04 9.01 9.32
C HIS A 238 6.79 9.59 8.12
N HIS A 239 6.50 9.03 6.95
CA HIS A 239 7.01 9.50 5.68
C HIS A 239 5.84 9.72 4.73
N ASP A 240 5.80 10.92 4.15
CA ASP A 240 4.81 11.28 3.12
C ASP A 240 5.42 11.06 1.74
N PHE A 241 4.77 10.20 0.97
CA PHE A 241 5.09 9.94 -0.42
C PHE A 241 4.13 10.75 -1.24
N VAL A 242 4.64 11.81 -1.87
CA VAL A 242 3.87 12.71 -2.72
C VAL A 242 4.33 12.48 -4.16
N PRO A 243 3.41 12.31 -5.13
CA PRO A 243 3.76 12.20 -6.53
C PRO A 243 4.60 13.40 -6.99
N ASP A 244 5.63 13.16 -7.80
CA ASP A 244 6.59 14.19 -8.22
C ASP A 244 5.89 15.40 -8.88
N SER A 245 4.84 15.14 -9.67
CA SER A 245 4.04 16.18 -10.32
C SER A 245 3.24 17.06 -9.35
N LEU A 246 3.01 16.59 -8.12
CA LEU A 246 2.33 17.33 -7.06
C LEU A 246 3.31 17.99 -6.08
N ALA A 247 4.53 17.47 -5.99
CA ALA A 247 5.57 18.00 -5.11
C ALA A 247 6.06 19.41 -5.50
N GLU A 248 5.91 19.79 -6.77
CA GLU A 248 6.23 21.15 -7.27
C GLU A 248 5.17 22.21 -6.90
N SER A 249 4.05 21.82 -6.29
CA SER A 249 3.00 22.74 -5.83
C SER A 249 3.43 23.51 -4.57
N ALA A 250 3.11 24.80 -4.51
CA ALA A 250 3.38 25.64 -3.33
C ALA A 250 2.51 25.30 -2.11
N ALA A 251 1.42 24.53 -2.30
CA ALA A 251 0.53 24.13 -1.21
C ALA A 251 0.95 22.78 -0.61
N PRO A 252 0.97 22.64 0.73
CA PRO A 252 1.27 21.37 1.37
C PRO A 252 0.23 20.32 0.97
N VAL A 253 0.70 19.20 0.43
CA VAL A 253 -0.13 18.05 0.09
C VAL A 253 -0.30 17.20 1.33
N ASN A 254 -1.53 17.12 1.85
CA ASN A 254 -1.85 16.21 2.96
C ASN A 254 -2.32 14.87 2.39
N PRO A 255 -1.61 13.75 2.62
CA PRO A 255 -2.05 12.44 2.17
C PRO A 255 -3.43 12.08 2.72
N ARG A 256 -4.24 11.39 1.91
CA ARG A 256 -5.55 10.85 2.34
C ARG A 256 -5.47 9.38 2.71
N VAL A 257 -4.44 8.69 2.21
CA VAL A 257 -4.16 7.28 2.51
C VAL A 257 -3.10 7.23 3.59
N HIS A 258 -3.42 6.61 4.72
CA HIS A 258 -2.50 6.45 5.84
C HIS A 258 -2.35 4.95 6.11
N VAL A 259 -1.11 4.46 6.09
CA VAL A 259 -0.79 3.05 6.39
C VAL A 259 0.18 2.96 7.56
N LEU A 260 -0.02 1.95 8.41
CA LEU A 260 0.92 1.56 9.43
C LEU A 260 1.91 0.57 8.83
N TYR A 261 3.20 0.89 8.88
CA TYR A 261 4.27 -0.06 8.62
C TYR A 261 4.76 -0.67 9.93
N ARG A 262 4.72 -2.00 9.97
CA ARG A 262 5.45 -2.85 10.92
C ARG A 262 6.49 -3.62 10.10
N PRO A 263 7.64 -4.04 10.64
CA PRO A 263 8.64 -4.76 9.86
C PRO A 263 8.03 -5.92 9.05
N GLY A 264 8.00 -5.78 7.72
CA GLY A 264 7.41 -6.75 6.78
C GLY A 264 5.89 -6.71 6.60
N HIS A 265 5.16 -5.71 7.13
CA HIS A 265 3.70 -5.70 7.08
C HIS A 265 3.07 -4.30 7.04
N TYR A 266 1.95 -4.18 6.32
CA TYR A 266 1.18 -2.95 6.20
C TYR A 266 -0.27 -3.14 6.65
N ASP A 267 -0.76 -2.19 7.44
CA ASP A 267 -2.17 -2.07 7.83
C ASP A 267 -2.68 -0.66 7.50
N ILE A 268 -3.99 -0.46 7.53
CA ILE A 268 -4.59 0.86 7.31
C ILE A 268 -4.73 1.58 8.64
N LEU A 269 -4.44 2.88 8.66
CA LEU A 269 -4.70 3.77 9.78
C LEU A 269 -5.79 4.79 9.44
N TYR A 270 -6.65 5.08 10.40
CA TYR A 270 -7.73 6.07 10.29
C TYR A 270 -7.44 7.27 11.21
N PRO A 271 -7.13 8.45 10.65
CA PRO A 271 -6.93 9.68 11.42
C PRO A 271 -8.14 10.07 12.27
#